data_AF-A0A968HX64-F1
#
_entry.id   AF-A0A968HX64-F1
#
_cell.length_a   1.000
_cell.length_b   1.000
_cell.length_c   1.000
_cell.angle_alpha   90.00
_cell.angle_beta   90.00
_cell.angle_gamma   90.00
#
_symmetry.space_group_name_H-M   'P 1'
#
loop_
_entity.id
_entity.type
_entity.pdbx_description
1 polymer ?
#
loop_
_entity_poly.entity_id
_entity_poly.type
_entity_poly.pdbx_seq_one_letter_code
_entity_poly.pdbx_strand_id
1 'polypeptide(L)'
;MGTELRRWAERWHLPLCPTYGMTETASQLTTLLPWEMAAKPESVGRSLPQVTLRLQADGELWVQGAMVSPFVVPASGWLVTGDRAHCDADGYWYLQGRMADTINCGGEKINPQELEDLLTQHPKIEDACAIARSDPEWGQVVEIVIVTASEVVLSLGAVQEFLLAQNLPRYKLPRHLWHWPALPRTANGKLQRQQVAQRIVTNSSALEG
;
A
#
# COMPACT_ATOMS: atom_id res chain seq x y z
N MET A 1 -8.28 -1.77 3.26
CA MET A 1 -8.76 -2.75 4.28
C MET A 1 -8.39 -4.14 3.80
N GLY A 2 -7.86 -5.01 4.66
CA GLY A 2 -7.46 -6.37 4.25
C GLY A 2 -8.64 -7.17 3.70
N THR A 3 -8.41 -7.93 2.64
CA THR A 3 -9.43 -8.72 1.92
C THR A 3 -10.11 -9.76 2.82
N GLU A 4 -9.37 -10.36 3.75
CA GLU A 4 -9.92 -11.35 4.69
C GLU A 4 -10.92 -10.76 5.69
N LEU A 5 -10.58 -9.62 6.32
CA LEU A 5 -11.47 -8.97 7.29
C LEU A 5 -12.78 -8.55 6.63
N ARG A 6 -12.69 -8.05 5.39
CA ARG A 6 -13.86 -7.68 4.59
C ARG A 6 -14.77 -8.89 4.33
N ARG A 7 -14.20 -9.98 3.84
CA ARG A 7 -14.92 -11.24 3.59
C ARG A 7 -15.56 -11.80 4.86
N TRP A 8 -14.86 -11.72 5.99
CA TRP A 8 -15.39 -12.13 7.29
C TRP A 8 -16.59 -11.27 7.70
N ALA A 9 -16.48 -9.94 7.61
CA ALA A 9 -17.59 -9.06 7.97
C ALA A 9 -18.79 -9.25 7.05
N GLU A 10 -18.56 -9.43 5.74
CA GLU A 10 -19.60 -9.74 4.75
C GLU A 10 -20.33 -11.05 5.10
N ARG A 11 -19.59 -12.11 5.44
CA ARG A 11 -20.18 -13.40 5.88
C ARG A 11 -21.13 -13.22 7.07
N TRP A 12 -20.78 -12.36 8.01
CA TRP A 12 -21.56 -12.13 9.23
C TRP A 12 -22.48 -10.92 9.15
N HIS A 13 -22.61 -10.30 7.98
CA HIS A 13 -23.45 -9.11 7.75
C HIS A 13 -23.15 -7.96 8.72
N LEU A 14 -21.87 -7.81 9.10
CA LEU A 14 -21.43 -6.78 10.02
C LEU A 14 -21.17 -5.47 9.27
N PRO A 15 -21.66 -4.33 9.79
CA PRO A 15 -21.36 -3.04 9.19
C PRO A 15 -19.87 -2.73 9.33
N LEU A 16 -19.24 -2.33 8.21
CA LEU A 16 -17.86 -1.88 8.19
C LEU A 16 -17.82 -0.35 8.07
N CYS A 17 -16.97 0.26 8.91
CA CYS A 17 -16.65 1.68 8.83
C CYS A 17 -15.14 1.83 8.58
N PRO A 18 -14.64 1.70 7.34
CA PRO A 18 -13.25 2.01 7.05
C PRO A 18 -12.91 3.44 7.51
N THR A 19 -11.78 3.57 8.18
CA THR A 19 -11.29 4.85 8.68
C THR A 19 -9.86 5.06 8.22
N TYR A 20 -9.45 6.32 8.16
CA TYR A 20 -8.05 6.70 8.06
C TYR A 20 -7.70 7.72 9.12
N GLY A 21 -6.50 7.59 9.64
CA GLY A 21 -5.82 8.59 10.45
C GLY A 21 -4.55 7.99 11.04
N MET A 22 -3.96 8.69 11.99
CA MET A 22 -2.65 8.37 12.54
C MET A 22 -2.52 8.87 13.99
N THR A 23 -1.46 8.45 14.67
CA THR A 23 -1.19 8.84 16.07
C THR A 23 -1.09 10.36 16.19
N GLU A 24 -0.42 10.98 15.21
CA GLU A 24 -0.20 12.41 15.04
C GLU A 24 -1.50 13.21 14.94
N THR A 25 -2.62 12.56 14.61
CA THR A 25 -3.92 13.21 14.39
C THR A 25 -4.99 12.75 15.38
N ALA A 26 -4.56 12.27 16.56
CA ALA A 26 -5.46 11.74 17.59
C ALA A 26 -6.42 10.67 17.03
N SER A 27 -5.86 9.71 16.28
CA SER A 27 -6.52 8.54 15.70
C SER A 27 -7.17 8.76 14.33
N GLN A 28 -8.23 9.57 14.21
CA GLN A 28 -9.11 9.52 13.04
C GLN A 28 -9.18 10.87 12.30
N LEU A 29 -9.10 10.81 10.97
CA LEU A 29 -9.24 11.93 10.05
C LEU A 29 -10.45 11.78 9.14
N THR A 30 -10.72 10.55 8.68
CA THR A 30 -11.84 10.23 7.79
C THR A 30 -12.62 9.02 8.29
N THR A 31 -13.88 8.94 7.89
CA THR A 31 -14.70 7.74 8.08
C THR A 31 -15.57 7.52 6.86
N LEU A 32 -15.63 6.28 6.39
CA LEU A 32 -16.67 5.83 5.47
C LEU A 32 -17.81 5.23 6.28
N LEU A 33 -19.04 5.64 6.00
CA LEU A 33 -20.20 5.15 6.72
C LEU A 33 -20.66 3.80 6.13
N PRO A 34 -21.27 2.90 6.92
CA PRO A 34 -21.61 1.55 6.45
C PRO A 34 -22.46 1.51 5.18
N TRP A 35 -23.39 2.46 5.03
CA TRP A 35 -24.28 2.54 3.87
C TRP A 35 -23.60 3.11 2.61
N GLU A 36 -22.45 3.75 2.74
CA GLU A 36 -21.66 4.29 1.62
C GLU A 36 -20.73 3.22 1.03
N MET A 37 -20.50 2.13 1.77
CA MET A 37 -19.53 1.09 1.45
C MET A 37 -19.78 0.42 0.10
N ALA A 38 -21.05 0.22 -0.27
CA ALA A 38 -21.42 -0.39 -1.54
C ALA A 38 -21.09 0.52 -2.73
N ALA A 39 -21.24 1.84 -2.57
CA ALA A 39 -20.96 2.82 -3.62
C ALA A 39 -19.47 3.19 -3.71
N LYS A 40 -18.74 3.11 -2.59
CA LYS A 40 -17.35 3.57 -2.45
C LYS A 40 -16.49 2.48 -1.78
N PRO A 41 -16.35 1.28 -2.39
CA PRO A 41 -15.83 0.08 -1.73
C PRO A 41 -14.36 0.16 -1.27
N GLU A 42 -13.58 1.11 -1.76
CA GLU A 42 -12.16 1.25 -1.42
C GLU A 42 -11.85 2.58 -0.70
N SER A 43 -12.88 3.39 -0.49
CA SER A 43 -12.72 4.68 0.16
C SER A 43 -12.47 4.53 1.66
N VAL A 44 -11.69 5.46 2.20
CA VAL A 44 -11.58 5.70 3.66
C VAL A 44 -12.59 6.74 4.14
N GLY A 45 -13.46 7.20 3.23
CA GLY A 45 -14.59 8.07 3.49
C GLY A 45 -14.29 9.55 3.35
N ARG A 46 -15.14 10.36 3.99
CA ARG A 46 -15.03 11.82 4.00
C ARG A 46 -14.30 12.29 5.25
N SER A 47 -13.75 13.49 5.19
CA SER A 47 -13.09 14.10 6.35
C SER A 47 -14.09 14.33 7.49
N LEU A 48 -13.62 14.12 8.72
CA LEU A 48 -14.38 14.46 9.92
C LEU A 48 -14.56 15.99 10.00
N PRO A 49 -15.56 16.47 10.77
CA PRO A 49 -15.71 17.89 11.05
C PRO A 49 -14.39 18.48 11.58
N GLN A 50 -14.06 19.69 11.13
CA GLN A 50 -12.84 20.43 11.53
C GLN A 50 -11.51 19.80 11.05
N VAL A 51 -11.57 18.78 10.19
CA VAL A 51 -10.41 18.25 9.46
C VAL A 51 -10.42 18.80 8.04
N THR A 52 -9.34 19.50 7.70
CA THR A 52 -9.07 19.95 6.32
C THR A 52 -7.99 19.06 5.73
N LEU A 53 -8.33 18.38 4.64
CA LEU A 53 -7.40 17.58 3.85
C LEU A 53 -7.04 18.34 2.56
N ARG A 54 -5.77 18.28 2.17
CA ARG A 54 -5.27 18.90 0.94
C ARG A 54 -4.39 17.92 0.19
N LEU A 55 -4.67 17.75 -1.09
CA LEU A 55 -3.81 16.99 -1.99
C LEU A 55 -2.80 17.93 -2.64
N GLN A 56 -1.52 17.57 -2.59
CA GLN A 56 -0.46 18.26 -3.31
C GLN A 56 -0.37 17.80 -4.77
N ALA A 57 0.35 18.55 -5.61
CA ALA A 57 0.48 18.26 -7.04
C ALA A 57 1.11 16.88 -7.34
N ASP A 58 1.92 16.35 -6.43
CA ASP A 58 2.56 15.03 -6.50
C ASP A 58 1.72 13.90 -5.87
N GLY A 59 0.51 14.22 -5.42
CA GLY A 59 -0.43 13.31 -4.78
C GLY A 59 -0.21 13.10 -3.28
N GLU A 60 0.68 13.87 -2.63
CA GLU A 60 0.86 13.78 -1.18
C GLU A 60 -0.32 14.41 -0.42
N LEU A 61 -0.81 13.70 0.60
CA LEU A 61 -1.89 14.15 1.46
C LEU A 61 -1.36 14.98 2.62
N TRP A 62 -1.85 16.20 2.76
CA TRP A 62 -1.55 17.09 3.87
C TRP A 62 -2.82 17.31 4.70
N VAL A 63 -2.65 17.44 6.02
CA VAL A 63 -3.77 17.61 6.96
C VAL A 63 -3.59 18.78 7.90
N GLN A 64 -4.69 19.46 8.17
CA GLN A 64 -4.80 20.51 9.17
C GLN A 64 -6.11 20.33 9.95
N GLY A 65 -6.08 20.57 11.26
CA GLY A 65 -7.27 20.50 12.11
C GLY A 65 -6.93 20.49 13.59
N ALA A 66 -7.95 20.65 14.44
CA ALA A 66 -7.77 20.69 15.89
C ALA A 66 -7.24 19.36 16.48
N MET A 67 -7.43 18.25 15.75
CA MET A 67 -7.00 16.91 16.17
C MET A 67 -5.51 16.66 15.94
N VAL A 68 -4.84 17.52 15.18
CA VAL A 68 -3.43 17.36 14.86
C VAL A 68 -2.59 17.79 16.07
N SER A 69 -1.73 16.88 16.53
CA SER A 69 -0.86 17.10 17.68
C SER A 69 0.05 18.32 17.45
N PRO A 70 0.17 19.24 18.42
CA PRO A 70 0.99 20.45 18.25
C PRO A 70 2.48 20.14 18.10
N PHE A 71 2.93 18.94 18.49
CA PHE A 71 4.33 18.53 18.41
C PHE A 71 4.79 18.13 17.00
N VAL A 72 3.87 17.94 16.07
CA VAL A 72 4.14 17.47 14.70
C VAL A 72 3.67 18.45 13.63
N VAL A 73 3.05 19.57 14.03
CA VAL A 73 2.62 20.63 13.12
C VAL A 73 3.81 21.58 12.88
N PRO A 74 4.34 21.67 11.65
CA PRO A 74 5.35 22.66 11.30
C PRO A 74 4.77 24.08 11.37
N ALA A 75 5.63 25.09 11.24
CA ALA A 75 5.20 26.50 11.19
C ALA A 75 4.17 26.80 10.07
N SER A 76 4.05 25.93 9.07
CA SER A 76 3.04 26.00 8.00
C SER A 76 1.61 25.77 8.48
N GLY A 77 1.41 25.16 9.66
CA GLY A 77 0.09 24.76 10.15
C GLY A 77 -0.47 23.49 9.50
N TRP A 78 0.31 22.81 8.65
CA TRP A 78 -0.07 21.59 7.94
C TRP A 78 0.86 20.44 8.30
N LEU A 79 0.30 19.33 8.77
CA LEU A 79 1.03 18.07 8.91
C LEU A 79 1.16 17.39 7.54
N VAL A 80 2.39 17.03 7.20
CA VAL A 80 2.73 16.20 6.04
C VAL A 80 2.56 14.74 6.45
N THR A 81 1.61 14.03 5.83
CA THR A 81 1.29 12.64 6.26
C THR A 81 2.30 11.61 5.75
N GLY A 82 2.99 11.92 4.64
CA GLY A 82 3.79 10.97 3.88
C GLY A 82 2.95 9.91 3.16
N ASP A 83 1.63 10.07 3.09
CA ASP A 83 0.71 9.17 2.41
C ASP A 83 0.28 9.75 1.05
N ARG A 84 0.19 8.89 0.03
CA ARG A 84 -0.41 9.22 -1.26
C ARG A 84 -1.91 9.03 -1.18
N ALA A 85 -2.68 9.94 -1.77
CA ALA A 85 -4.12 9.80 -1.84
C ALA A 85 -4.69 10.34 -3.15
N HIS A 86 -5.96 10.06 -3.38
CA HIS A 86 -6.80 10.85 -4.28
C HIS A 86 -8.16 11.11 -3.63
N CYS A 87 -8.85 12.12 -4.13
CA CYS A 87 -10.20 12.49 -3.71
C CYS A 87 -11.09 12.50 -4.96
N ASP A 88 -12.24 11.84 -4.89
CA ASP A 88 -13.21 11.88 -5.98
C ASP A 88 -14.07 13.16 -5.95
N ALA A 89 -14.88 13.35 -7.00
CA ALA A 89 -15.75 14.54 -7.12
C ALA A 89 -16.81 14.65 -6.01
N ASP A 90 -17.12 13.55 -5.33
CA ASP A 90 -18.09 13.49 -4.24
C ASP A 90 -17.42 13.70 -2.87
N GLY A 91 -16.11 13.98 -2.84
CA GLY A 91 -15.34 14.27 -1.63
C GLY A 91 -14.87 13.04 -0.86
N TYR A 92 -14.94 11.83 -1.44
CA TYR A 92 -14.44 10.61 -0.81
C TYR A 92 -12.94 10.44 -1.06
N TRP A 93 -12.21 10.10 -0.01
CA TRP A 93 -10.77 9.92 -0.06
C TRP A 93 -10.40 8.45 -0.21
N TYR A 94 -9.30 8.20 -0.92
CA TYR A 94 -8.74 6.89 -1.18
C TYR A 94 -7.23 6.96 -0.99
N LEU A 95 -6.67 6.05 -0.21
CA LEU A 95 -5.23 6.02 0.04
C LEU A 95 -4.54 5.10 -0.95
N GLN A 96 -3.36 5.53 -1.38
CA GLN A 96 -2.53 4.86 -2.38
C GLN A 96 -1.16 4.49 -1.79
N GLY A 97 -1.07 4.28 -0.48
CA GLY A 97 0.17 3.89 0.20
C GLY A 97 1.05 5.09 0.60
N ARG A 98 2.34 4.83 0.82
CA ARG A 98 3.32 5.81 1.32
C ARG A 98 4.08 6.47 0.16
N MET A 99 4.36 7.78 0.28
CA MET A 99 5.31 8.50 -0.58
C MET A 99 6.67 7.80 -0.61
N ALA A 100 7.23 7.52 0.56
CA ALA A 100 8.58 6.97 0.73
C ALA A 100 8.74 5.55 0.16
N ASP A 101 7.65 4.83 -0.07
CA ASP A 101 7.69 3.47 -0.62
C ASP A 101 7.59 3.46 -2.16
N THR A 102 7.44 4.62 -2.82
CA THR A 102 7.36 4.70 -4.30
C THR A 102 8.65 4.16 -4.93
N ILE A 103 8.51 3.25 -5.89
CA ILE A 103 9.62 2.73 -6.70
C ILE A 103 9.77 3.61 -7.94
N ASN A 104 10.98 4.11 -8.21
CA ASN A 104 11.27 4.93 -9.38
C ASN A 104 12.02 4.09 -10.44
N CYS A 105 11.28 3.58 -11.41
CA CYS A 105 11.82 2.73 -12.48
C CYS A 105 11.97 3.53 -13.77
N GLY A 106 13.20 3.91 -14.12
CA GLY A 106 13.51 4.67 -15.33
C GLY A 106 12.84 6.05 -15.39
N GLY A 107 12.57 6.68 -14.23
CA GLY A 107 11.85 7.95 -14.14
C GLY A 107 10.34 7.81 -13.89
N GLU A 108 9.79 6.60 -14.01
CA GLU A 108 8.38 6.32 -13.77
C GLU A 108 8.12 5.94 -12.31
N LYS A 109 7.12 6.59 -11.69
CA LYS A 109 6.71 6.32 -10.30
C LYS A 109 5.76 5.14 -10.25
N ILE A 110 6.18 4.08 -9.56
CA ILE A 110 5.41 2.86 -9.35
C ILE A 110 4.98 2.79 -7.89
N ASN A 111 3.68 2.54 -7.68
CA ASN A 111 3.14 2.29 -6.36
C ASN A 111 3.24 0.78 -6.02
N PRO A 112 3.99 0.38 -4.98
CA PRO A 112 4.04 -1.01 -4.55
C PRO A 112 2.67 -1.59 -4.22
N GLN A 113 1.78 -0.82 -3.61
CA GLN A 113 0.48 -1.33 -3.16
C GLN A 113 -0.38 -1.77 -4.36
N GLU A 114 -0.34 -1.04 -5.47
CA GLU A 114 -1.02 -1.41 -6.73
C GLU A 114 -0.56 -2.79 -7.22
N LEU A 115 0.75 -3.06 -7.15
CA LEU A 115 1.32 -4.36 -7.51
C LEU A 115 0.89 -5.45 -6.53
N GLU A 116 0.94 -5.18 -5.23
CA GLU A 116 0.56 -6.12 -4.16
C GLU A 116 -0.92 -6.52 -4.28
N ASP A 117 -1.80 -5.55 -4.53
CA ASP A 117 -3.24 -5.76 -4.71
C ASP A 117 -3.55 -6.56 -5.98
N LEU A 118 -2.78 -6.37 -7.06
CA LEU A 118 -2.89 -7.20 -8.26
C LEU A 118 -2.36 -8.62 -8.03
N LEU A 119 -1.19 -8.77 -7.40
CA LEU A 119 -0.56 -10.06 -7.13
C LEU A 119 -1.46 -10.96 -6.27
N THR A 120 -2.13 -10.41 -5.26
CA THR A 120 -3.04 -11.15 -4.37
C THR A 120 -4.36 -11.56 -5.03
N GLN A 121 -4.64 -11.11 -6.26
CA GLN A 121 -5.74 -11.64 -7.08
C GLN A 121 -5.36 -12.94 -7.78
N HIS A 122 -4.06 -13.27 -7.86
CA HIS A 122 -3.62 -14.54 -8.42
C HIS A 122 -4.03 -15.69 -7.48
N PRO A 123 -4.66 -16.78 -7.98
CA PRO A 123 -5.30 -17.80 -7.14
C PRO A 123 -4.33 -18.59 -6.25
N LYS A 124 -3.02 -18.50 -6.51
CA LYS A 124 -1.97 -19.19 -5.76
C LYS A 124 -1.15 -18.27 -4.83
N ILE A 125 -1.36 -16.95 -4.90
CA ILE A 125 -0.63 -15.98 -4.06
C ILE A 125 -1.55 -15.56 -2.92
N GLU A 126 -1.13 -15.82 -1.70
CA GLU A 126 -1.85 -15.43 -0.47
C GLU A 126 -1.46 -14.03 -0.01
N ASP A 127 -0.18 -13.70 -0.14
CA ASP A 127 0.36 -12.43 0.31
C ASP A 127 1.51 -11.99 -0.59
N ALA A 128 1.71 -10.68 -0.72
CA ALA A 128 2.74 -10.12 -1.58
C ALA A 128 3.31 -8.82 -1.01
N CYS A 129 4.59 -8.58 -1.28
CA CYS A 129 5.29 -7.34 -0.96
C CYS A 129 6.12 -6.92 -2.18
N ALA A 130 5.91 -5.71 -2.68
CA ALA A 130 6.77 -5.11 -3.70
C ALA A 130 7.74 -4.11 -3.06
N ILE A 131 9.00 -4.17 -3.47
CA ILE A 131 10.08 -3.31 -3.00
C ILE A 131 10.91 -2.77 -4.16
N ALA A 132 11.57 -1.64 -3.93
CA ALA A 132 12.58 -1.12 -4.84
C ALA A 132 13.88 -1.89 -4.68
N ARG A 133 14.46 -2.33 -5.80
CA ARG A 133 15.83 -2.81 -5.88
C ARG A 133 16.64 -1.83 -6.73
N SER A 134 17.83 -1.45 -6.29
CA SER A 134 18.73 -0.63 -7.09
C SER A 134 19.11 -1.33 -8.38
N ASP A 135 19.08 -0.61 -9.49
CA ASP A 135 19.41 -1.11 -10.82
C ASP A 135 20.28 -0.07 -11.55
N PRO A 136 21.38 -0.48 -12.19
CA PRO A 136 22.32 0.46 -12.82
C PRO A 136 21.75 1.14 -14.08
N GLU A 137 20.79 0.52 -14.76
CA GLU A 137 20.19 1.06 -15.99
C GLU A 137 18.93 1.86 -15.69
N TRP A 138 18.10 1.37 -14.76
CA TRP A 138 16.78 1.94 -14.48
C TRP A 138 16.73 2.78 -13.19
N GLY A 139 17.84 2.88 -12.46
CA GLY A 139 17.90 3.48 -11.12
C GLY A 139 17.30 2.55 -10.06
N GLN A 140 16.02 2.21 -10.21
CA GLN A 140 15.38 1.15 -9.44
C GLN A 140 14.54 0.25 -10.34
N VAL A 141 14.34 -0.99 -9.91
CA VAL A 141 13.40 -1.94 -10.52
C VAL A 141 12.54 -2.57 -9.43
N VAL A 142 11.42 -3.15 -9.86
CA VAL A 142 10.50 -3.84 -8.96
C VAL A 142 11.07 -5.21 -8.60
N GLU A 143 11.20 -5.47 -7.30
CA GLU A 143 11.48 -6.79 -6.73
C GLU A 143 10.30 -7.18 -5.84
N ILE A 144 9.86 -8.43 -5.95
CA ILE A 144 8.68 -8.92 -5.21
C ILE A 144 9.02 -10.10 -4.32
N VAL A 145 8.32 -10.16 -3.20
CA VAL A 145 8.26 -11.32 -2.31
C VAL A 145 6.83 -11.80 -2.28
N ILE A 146 6.61 -13.09 -2.53
CA ILE A 146 5.29 -13.71 -2.47
C ILE A 146 5.24 -14.79 -1.40
N VAL A 147 4.05 -14.96 -0.85
CA VAL A 147 3.64 -16.10 -0.02
C VAL A 147 2.57 -16.84 -0.80
N THR A 148 2.70 -18.16 -0.91
CA THR A 148 1.78 -19.01 -1.66
C THR A 148 1.07 -20.00 -0.75
N ALA A 149 -0.21 -20.26 -1.02
CA ALA A 149 -0.92 -21.37 -0.43
C ALA A 149 -0.27 -22.67 -0.93
N SER A 150 0.29 -23.51 -0.04
CA SER A 150 1.01 -24.77 -0.33
C SER A 150 2.43 -24.63 -0.92
N GLU A 151 3.13 -25.75 -1.11
CA GLU A 151 4.49 -25.85 -1.69
C GLU A 151 4.57 -25.50 -3.20
N VAL A 152 3.66 -24.65 -3.69
CA VAL A 152 3.63 -24.24 -5.09
C VAL A 152 4.67 -23.16 -5.34
N VAL A 153 5.66 -23.49 -6.16
CA VAL A 153 6.66 -22.53 -6.62
C VAL A 153 6.19 -21.92 -7.95
N LEU A 154 5.93 -20.62 -7.93
CA LEU A 154 5.70 -19.82 -9.15
C LEU A 154 7.01 -19.32 -9.73
N SER A 155 7.18 -19.41 -11.05
CA SER A 155 8.30 -18.74 -11.73
C SER A 155 8.03 -17.25 -11.90
N LEU A 156 9.09 -16.45 -12.01
CA LEU A 156 8.96 -15.02 -12.31
C LEU A 156 8.16 -14.79 -13.61
N GLY A 157 8.41 -15.60 -14.65
CA GLY A 157 7.69 -15.52 -15.92
C GLY A 157 6.19 -15.74 -15.77
N ALA A 158 5.77 -16.74 -14.99
CA ALA A 158 4.35 -16.99 -14.73
C ALA A 158 3.67 -15.82 -13.99
N VAL A 159 4.37 -15.20 -13.04
CA VAL A 159 3.87 -14.00 -12.35
C VAL A 159 3.75 -12.82 -13.32
N GLN A 160 4.76 -12.60 -14.17
CA GLN A 160 4.73 -11.54 -15.17
C GLN A 160 3.62 -11.73 -16.21
N GLU A 161 3.41 -12.96 -16.69
CA GLU A 161 2.31 -13.30 -17.61
C GLU A 161 0.95 -12.97 -16.99
N PHE A 162 0.74 -13.32 -15.73
CA PHE A 162 -0.48 -12.97 -15.01
C PHE A 162 -0.68 -11.44 -14.91
N LEU A 163 0.36 -10.69 -14.53
CA LEU A 163 0.27 -9.23 -14.41
C LEU A 163 0.01 -8.56 -15.76
N LEU A 164 0.61 -9.06 -16.84
CA LEU A 164 0.33 -8.60 -18.21
C LEU A 164 -1.12 -8.87 -18.60
N ALA A 165 -1.69 -10.01 -18.21
CA ALA A 165 -3.10 -10.31 -18.43
C ALA A 165 -4.04 -9.36 -17.66
N GLN A 166 -3.56 -8.73 -16.57
CA GLN A 166 -4.25 -7.64 -15.87
C GLN A 166 -4.00 -6.26 -16.47
N ASN A 167 -3.43 -6.17 -17.68
CA ASN A 167 -3.06 -4.93 -18.38
C ASN A 167 -2.01 -4.08 -17.65
N LEU A 168 -1.18 -4.69 -16.79
CA LEU A 168 -0.10 -3.95 -16.14
C LEU A 168 0.98 -3.57 -17.18
N PRO A 169 1.39 -2.29 -17.25
CA PRO A 169 2.47 -1.87 -18.16
C PRO A 169 3.80 -2.60 -17.90
N ARG A 170 4.54 -2.89 -18.96
CA ARG A 170 5.80 -3.68 -18.89
C ARG A 170 6.85 -3.11 -17.93
N TYR A 171 6.95 -1.78 -17.82
CA TYR A 171 7.93 -1.14 -16.94
C TYR A 171 7.62 -1.33 -15.44
N LYS A 172 6.37 -1.70 -15.10
CA LYS A 172 5.96 -2.04 -13.73
C LYS A 172 6.18 -3.52 -13.38
N LEU A 173 6.55 -4.36 -14.35
CA LEU A 173 6.73 -5.78 -14.10
C LEU A 173 7.90 -6.03 -13.14
N PRO A 174 7.76 -7.00 -12.21
CA PRO A 174 8.85 -7.40 -11.34
C PRO A 174 10.02 -7.97 -12.14
N ARG A 175 11.24 -7.70 -11.72
CA ARG A 175 12.47 -8.30 -12.28
C ARG A 175 13.08 -9.38 -11.38
N HIS A 176 12.68 -9.40 -10.12
CA HIS A 176 13.15 -10.37 -9.12
C HIS A 176 11.95 -10.89 -8.32
N LEU A 177 12.02 -12.16 -7.94
CA LEU A 177 10.97 -12.86 -7.20
C LEU A 177 11.59 -13.69 -6.09
N TRP A 178 11.05 -13.56 -4.87
CA TRP A 178 11.37 -14.39 -3.71
C TRP A 178 10.11 -15.09 -3.20
N HIS A 179 10.26 -16.35 -2.77
CA HIS A 179 9.21 -17.11 -2.10
C HIS A 179 9.51 -17.16 -0.62
N TRP A 180 8.65 -16.58 0.21
CA TRP A 180 8.79 -16.60 1.66
C TRP A 180 7.63 -17.36 2.30
N PRO A 181 7.86 -17.97 3.48
CA PRO A 181 6.78 -18.64 4.22
C PRO A 181 5.79 -17.65 4.84
N ALA A 182 6.22 -16.41 5.14
CA ALA A 182 5.38 -15.34 5.66
C ALA A 182 6.06 -13.97 5.51
N LEU A 183 5.27 -12.91 5.37
CA LEU A 183 5.76 -11.53 5.36
C LEU A 183 5.77 -10.92 6.78
N PRO A 184 6.80 -10.13 7.14
CA PRO A 184 6.85 -9.46 8.43
C PRO A 184 5.75 -8.41 8.53
N ARG A 185 4.97 -8.48 9.62
CA ARG A 185 3.88 -7.55 9.91
C ARG A 185 4.06 -6.95 11.31
N THR A 186 3.50 -5.78 11.56
CA THR A 186 3.44 -5.19 12.91
C THR A 186 2.41 -5.95 13.76
N ALA A 187 2.37 -5.67 15.07
CA ALA A 187 1.33 -6.23 15.95
C ALA A 187 -0.10 -5.91 15.46
N ASN A 188 -0.27 -4.80 14.74
CA ASN A 188 -1.55 -4.39 14.14
C ASN A 188 -1.74 -4.92 12.71
N GLY A 189 -0.93 -5.88 12.26
CA GLY A 189 -1.06 -6.55 10.96
C GLY A 189 -0.51 -5.77 9.76
N LYS A 190 0.10 -4.59 9.95
CA LYS A 190 0.64 -3.78 8.85
C LYS A 190 1.94 -4.38 8.31
N LEU A 191 2.05 -4.53 6.99
CA LEU A 191 3.26 -5.00 6.31
C LEU A 191 4.47 -4.12 6.66
N GLN A 192 5.58 -4.75 7.05
CA GLN A 192 6.84 -4.07 7.37
C GLN A 192 7.80 -4.13 6.17
N ARG A 193 7.49 -3.38 5.12
CA ARG A 193 8.25 -3.35 3.85
C ARG A 193 9.75 -3.11 4.02
N GLN A 194 10.14 -2.21 4.93
CA GLN A 194 11.55 -1.96 5.23
C GLN A 194 12.26 -3.20 5.80
N GLN A 195 11.59 -4.00 6.64
CA GLN A 195 12.16 -5.25 7.13
C GLN A 195 12.31 -6.28 6.01
N VAL A 196 11.38 -6.31 5.04
CA VAL A 196 11.49 -7.16 3.86
C VAL A 196 12.74 -6.82 3.07
N ALA A 197 12.93 -5.53 2.73
CA ALA A 197 14.09 -5.05 2.00
C ALA A 197 15.40 -5.37 2.73
N GLN A 198 15.47 -5.14 4.05
CA GLN A 198 16.65 -5.44 4.86
C GLN A 198 17.03 -6.94 4.82
N ARG A 199 16.04 -7.84 5.00
CA ARG A 199 16.27 -9.29 4.99
C ARG A 199 16.73 -9.79 3.62
N ILE A 200 16.24 -9.21 2.51
CA ILE A 200 16.71 -9.57 1.16
C ILE A 200 18.17 -9.21 0.97
N VAL A 201 18.59 -8.03 1.43
CA VAL A 201 20.00 -7.61 1.35
C VAL A 201 20.89 -8.57 2.14
N THR A 202 20.51 -8.94 3.37
CA THR A 202 21.27 -9.89 4.19
C THR A 202 21.35 -11.27 3.53
N ASN A 203 20.25 -11.81 3.00
CA ASN A 203 20.24 -13.12 2.38
C ASN A 203 21.00 -13.16 1.05
N SER A 204 21.01 -12.06 0.28
CA SER A 204 21.80 -11.96 -0.95
C SER A 204 23.30 -11.96 -0.65
N SER A 205 23.73 -11.29 0.42
CA SER A 205 25.14 -11.29 0.86
C SER A 205 25.63 -12.63 1.41
N ALA A 206 24.73 -13.49 1.89
CA ALA A 206 25.06 -14.83 2.40
C ALA A 206 25.17 -15.90 1.29
N LEU A 207 24.71 -15.60 0.07
CA LEU A 207 24.80 -16.49 -1.09
C LEU A 207 26.02 -16.18 -1.98
N GLU A 208 26.68 -15.04 -1.76
CA GLU A 208 27.88 -14.60 -2.49
C GLU A 208 29.21 -14.82 -1.72
N GLY A 209 29.16 -15.47 -0.55
CA GLY A 209 30.34 -15.82 0.28
C GLY A 209 30.44 -17.30 0.55
#